data_AF-A0A2D7XBR2-F1
#
_entry.id   AF-A0A2D7XBR2-F1
#
_cell.length_a   1.000
_cell.length_b   1.000
_cell.length_c   1.000
_cell.angle_alpha   90.00
_cell.angle_beta   90.00
_cell.angle_gamma   90.00
#
_symmetry.space_group_name_H-M   'P 1'
#
loop_
_entity.id
_entity.type
_entity.pdbx_description
1 polymer ?
#
loop_
_entity_poly.entity_id
_entity_poly.type
_entity_poly.pdbx_seq_one_letter_code
_entity_poly.pdbx_strand_id
1 'polypeptide(L)'
;MKTVWENVDKFEELIANYAGSKYGIAIDSCTNALFLSFKYCKDVLKLDDWFVEIPKQTYISVPMQAINAGYKVKFIDKSWSGSYKLGSLPIIDSAQRFGSQMYVDGTFYCLSFNFKKILSTGKGGMILTDNKDAYEWFKRMRYDGRPSIYYNDMMHIPVNEIGYHMYMTPEQAVMGIQNFYTL
;
A
#
# COMPACT_ATOMS: atom_id res chain seq x y z
N MET A 1 -5.89 25.82 5.46
CA MET A 1 -4.63 26.34 4.88
C MET A 1 -4.11 25.25 3.97
N LYS A 2 -3.84 25.52 2.68
CA LYS A 2 -3.30 24.51 1.78
C LYS A 2 -1.88 24.18 2.24
N THR A 3 -1.65 22.95 2.69
CA THR A 3 -0.30 22.54 3.12
C THR A 3 0.34 21.70 2.03
N VAL A 4 1.66 21.52 2.12
CA VAL A 4 2.42 20.66 1.19
C VAL A 4 1.87 19.22 1.15
N TRP A 5 1.17 18.78 2.19
CA TRP A 5 0.57 17.45 2.28
C TRP A 5 -0.58 17.22 1.31
N GLU A 6 -1.24 18.27 0.82
CA GLU A 6 -2.26 18.15 -0.24
C GLU A 6 -1.69 17.53 -1.53
N ASN A 7 -0.36 17.60 -1.74
CA ASN A 7 0.27 16.93 -2.87
C ASN A 7 0.22 15.40 -2.75
N VAL A 8 0.23 14.87 -1.52
CA VAL A 8 0.07 13.44 -1.27
C VAL A 8 -1.35 13.01 -1.62
N ASP A 9 -2.36 13.76 -1.17
CA ASP A 9 -3.77 13.47 -1.49
C ASP A 9 -4.02 13.54 -3.01
N LYS A 10 -3.49 14.56 -3.70
CA LYS A 10 -3.58 14.66 -5.17
C LYS A 10 -2.91 13.49 -5.89
N PHE A 11 -1.76 13.03 -5.38
CA PHE A 11 -1.07 11.87 -5.96
C PHE A 11 -1.87 10.58 -5.73
N GLU A 12 -2.45 10.40 -4.55
CA GLU A 12 -3.37 9.29 -4.25
C GLU A 12 -4.57 9.27 -5.19
N GLU A 13 -5.26 10.41 -5.35
CA GLU A 13 -6.41 10.54 -6.25
C GLU A 13 -6.02 10.28 -7.71
N LEU A 14 -4.92 10.86 -8.19
CA LEU A 14 -4.43 10.68 -9.55
C LEU A 14 -4.19 9.20 -9.86
N ILE A 15 -3.47 8.50 -8.99
CA ILE A 15 -3.12 7.10 -9.20
C ILE A 15 -4.34 6.19 -9.04
N ALA A 16 -5.19 6.44 -8.05
CA ALA A 16 -6.40 5.67 -7.84
C ALA A 16 -7.33 5.74 -9.07
N ASN A 17 -7.57 6.95 -9.57
CA ASN A 17 -8.40 7.19 -10.76
C ASN A 17 -7.81 6.51 -12.00
N TYR A 18 -6.49 6.64 -12.22
CA TYR A 18 -5.83 6.00 -13.36
C TYR A 18 -5.93 4.47 -13.29
N ALA A 19 -5.63 3.89 -12.12
CA ALA A 19 -5.63 2.45 -11.91
C ALA A 19 -7.04 1.83 -11.83
N GLY A 20 -8.09 2.64 -11.62
CA GLY A 20 -9.48 2.18 -11.53
C GLY A 20 -9.95 1.81 -10.11
N SER A 21 -9.22 2.20 -9.07
CA SER A 21 -9.62 1.99 -7.66
C SER A 21 -10.34 3.21 -7.09
N LYS A 22 -11.16 3.04 -6.05
CA LYS A 22 -11.81 4.18 -5.37
C LYS A 22 -10.85 4.98 -4.49
N TYR A 23 -9.87 4.30 -3.89
CA TYR A 23 -8.96 4.90 -2.92
C TYR A 23 -7.52 4.49 -3.18
N GLY A 24 -6.60 5.45 -3.00
CA GLY A 24 -5.17 5.23 -2.98
C GLY A 24 -4.59 5.68 -1.63
N ILE A 25 -3.62 4.94 -1.11
CA ILE A 25 -2.91 5.26 0.13
C ILE A 25 -1.42 5.26 -0.16
N ALA A 26 -0.84 6.44 -0.37
CA ALA A 26 0.58 6.60 -0.65
C ALA A 26 1.45 6.24 0.57
N ILE A 27 2.45 5.40 0.37
CA ILE A 27 3.31 4.90 1.44
C ILE A 27 4.76 4.96 0.98
N ASP A 28 5.70 4.91 1.91
CA ASP A 28 7.12 5.08 1.60
C ASP A 28 7.71 3.93 0.76
N SER A 29 7.07 2.76 0.68
CA SER A 29 7.52 1.63 -0.15
C SER A 29 6.45 0.55 -0.37
N CYS A 30 6.51 -0.18 -1.50
CA CYS A 30 5.65 -1.37 -1.71
C CYS A 30 5.85 -2.44 -0.63
N THR A 31 7.08 -2.58 -0.13
CA THR A 31 7.39 -3.49 0.98
C THR A 31 6.54 -3.15 2.21
N ASN A 32 6.41 -1.87 2.57
CA ASN A 32 5.55 -1.46 3.67
C ASN A 32 4.05 -1.53 3.31
N ALA A 33 3.69 -1.33 2.04
CA ALA A 33 2.33 -1.55 1.54
C ALA A 33 1.87 -2.99 1.80
N LEU A 34 2.73 -3.96 1.45
CA LEU A 34 2.51 -5.38 1.69
C LEU A 34 2.38 -5.68 3.19
N PHE A 35 3.29 -5.13 4.00
CA PHE A 35 3.26 -5.32 5.45
C PHE A 35 1.95 -4.84 6.08
N LEU A 36 1.51 -3.61 5.81
CA LEU A 36 0.25 -3.10 6.34
C LEU A 36 -0.94 -3.91 5.82
N SER A 37 -0.93 -4.34 4.55
CA SER A 37 -1.98 -5.17 3.98
C SER A 37 -2.09 -6.54 4.69
N PHE A 38 -0.96 -7.17 5.01
CA PHE A 38 -0.92 -8.39 5.82
C PHE A 38 -1.43 -8.15 7.25
N LYS A 39 -1.00 -7.06 7.90
CA LYS A 39 -1.47 -6.69 9.25
C LYS A 39 -2.98 -6.43 9.27
N TYR A 40 -3.52 -5.75 8.28
CA TYR A 40 -4.98 -5.54 8.18
C TYR A 40 -5.71 -6.88 8.05
N CYS A 41 -5.24 -7.77 7.17
CA CYS A 41 -5.83 -9.09 7.00
C CYS A 41 -5.81 -9.90 8.31
N LYS A 42 -4.71 -9.84 9.08
CA LYS A 42 -4.55 -10.63 10.30
C LYS A 42 -5.31 -10.02 11.49
N ASP A 43 -5.10 -8.74 11.73
CA ASP A 43 -5.52 -8.09 12.97
C ASP A 43 -6.92 -7.51 12.87
N VAL A 44 -7.37 -7.11 11.69
CA VAL A 44 -8.70 -6.51 11.49
C VAL A 44 -9.67 -7.52 10.90
N LEU A 45 -9.32 -8.13 9.76
CA LEU A 45 -10.20 -9.10 9.09
C LEU A 45 -10.17 -10.49 9.74
N LYS A 46 -9.21 -10.76 10.64
CA LYS A 46 -9.03 -12.05 11.31
C LYS A 46 -8.90 -13.24 10.33
N LEU A 47 -8.27 -13.00 9.19
CA LEU A 47 -7.95 -14.03 8.20
C LEU A 47 -6.68 -14.77 8.63
N ASP A 48 -6.84 -15.78 9.49
CA ASP A 48 -5.72 -16.58 10.00
C ASP A 48 -5.50 -17.83 9.15
N ASP A 49 -5.07 -17.63 7.91
CA ASP A 49 -4.63 -18.72 7.05
C ASP A 49 -3.39 -19.39 7.66
N TRP A 50 -3.42 -20.72 7.82
CA TRP A 50 -2.32 -21.47 8.41
C TRP A 50 -0.99 -21.26 7.65
N PHE A 51 -1.06 -21.07 6.32
CA PHE A 51 0.06 -20.64 5.48
C PHE A 51 -0.41 -19.65 4.41
N VAL A 52 0.38 -18.61 4.16
CA VAL A 52 0.26 -17.80 2.95
C VAL A 52 1.08 -18.44 1.85
N GLU A 53 0.43 -18.80 0.74
CA GLU A 53 1.11 -19.33 -0.44
C GLU A 53 1.76 -18.22 -1.25
N ILE A 54 3.09 -18.34 -1.46
CA ILE A 54 3.90 -17.32 -2.13
C ILE A 54 4.72 -17.99 -3.24
N PRO A 55 4.75 -17.44 -4.47
CA PRO A 55 5.62 -17.97 -5.53
C PRO A 55 7.08 -17.99 -5.10
N LYS A 56 7.80 -19.09 -5.37
CA LYS A 56 9.25 -19.20 -5.10
C LYS A 56 10.06 -18.10 -5.80
N GLN A 57 9.65 -17.75 -7.02
CA GLN A 57 10.29 -16.71 -7.82
C GLN A 57 9.57 -15.39 -7.59
N THR A 58 9.86 -14.74 -6.47
CA THR A 58 9.38 -13.38 -6.20
C THR A 58 10.43 -12.55 -5.47
N TYR A 59 10.18 -11.25 -5.31
CA TYR A 59 11.05 -10.37 -4.55
C TYR A 59 11.00 -10.71 -3.04
N ILE A 60 12.17 -10.74 -2.41
CA ILE A 60 12.36 -11.24 -1.04
C ILE A 60 11.52 -10.53 0.02
N SER A 61 11.12 -9.27 -0.22
CA SER A 61 10.32 -8.53 0.76
C SER A 61 8.91 -9.09 0.94
N VAL A 62 8.39 -9.83 -0.04
CA VAL A 62 7.04 -10.41 0.01
C VAL A 62 6.93 -11.46 1.12
N PRO A 63 7.73 -12.55 1.13
CA PRO A 63 7.71 -13.50 2.25
C PRO A 63 8.22 -12.88 3.56
N MET A 64 9.19 -11.96 3.50
CA MET A 64 9.67 -11.25 4.69
C MET A 64 8.53 -10.53 5.43
N GLN A 65 7.68 -9.79 4.70
CA GLN A 65 6.60 -9.03 5.33
C GLN A 65 5.42 -9.89 5.76
N ALA A 66 5.15 -11.00 5.07
CA ALA A 66 4.21 -12.00 5.57
C ALA A 66 4.64 -12.53 6.95
N ILE A 67 5.93 -12.89 7.09
CA ILE A 67 6.50 -13.38 8.35
C ILE A 67 6.48 -12.29 9.44
N ASN A 68 6.91 -11.07 9.13
CA ASN A 68 6.87 -9.95 10.08
C ASN A 68 5.45 -9.63 10.56
N ALA A 69 4.44 -9.82 9.71
CA ALA A 69 3.05 -9.64 10.07
C ALA A 69 2.46 -10.83 10.87
N GLY A 70 3.23 -11.90 11.09
CA GLY A 70 2.83 -13.05 11.90
C GLY A 70 2.20 -14.19 11.11
N TYR A 71 2.41 -14.26 9.79
CA TYR A 71 2.01 -15.42 8.98
C TYR A 71 3.15 -16.43 8.86
N LYS A 72 2.79 -17.69 8.62
CA LYS A 72 3.72 -18.69 8.09
C LYS A 72 3.64 -18.68 6.57
N VAL A 73 4.77 -18.93 5.90
CA VAL A 73 4.86 -18.92 4.43
C VAL A 73 5.00 -20.34 3.91
N LYS A 74 4.27 -20.66 2.84
CA LYS A 74 4.47 -21.86 2.03
C LYS A 74 4.86 -21.43 0.61
N PHE A 75 6.07 -21.77 0.21
CA PHE A 75 6.53 -21.47 -1.14
C PHE A 75 5.94 -22.43 -2.17
N ILE A 76 5.46 -21.90 -3.29
CA ILE A 76 4.83 -22.68 -4.37
C ILE A 76 5.53 -22.42 -5.72
N ASP A 77 5.56 -23.45 -6.57
CA ASP A 77 5.98 -23.32 -7.97
C ASP A 77 4.82 -22.76 -8.79
N LYS A 78 4.75 -21.43 -8.88
CA LYS A 78 3.70 -20.72 -9.63
C LYS A 78 4.34 -19.68 -10.53
N SER A 79 4.16 -19.85 -11.84
CA SER A 79 4.49 -18.82 -12.82
C SER A 79 3.50 -17.65 -12.72
N TRP A 80 3.98 -16.43 -12.89
CA TRP A 80 3.18 -15.21 -12.86
C TRP A 80 3.80 -14.15 -13.77
N SER A 81 3.02 -13.14 -14.15
CA SER A 81 3.48 -12.02 -14.97
C SER A 81 2.83 -10.72 -14.52
N GLY A 82 3.66 -9.71 -14.25
CA GLY A 82 3.24 -8.37 -13.83
C GLY A 82 2.77 -8.27 -12.37
N SER A 83 1.70 -8.99 -12.00
CA SER A 83 1.15 -9.03 -10.64
C SER A 83 0.60 -10.41 -10.27
N TYR A 84 0.46 -10.67 -8.97
CA TYR A 84 -0.07 -11.93 -8.45
C TYR A 84 -0.70 -11.77 -7.06
N LYS A 85 -1.71 -12.60 -6.78
CA LYS A 85 -2.39 -12.69 -5.49
C LYS A 85 -1.61 -13.56 -4.50
N LEU A 86 -1.62 -13.20 -3.22
CA LEU A 86 -0.91 -13.88 -2.13
C LEU A 86 -1.85 -14.85 -1.39
N GLY A 87 -1.78 -16.14 -1.74
CA GLY A 87 -2.67 -17.17 -1.21
C GLY A 87 -4.16 -16.83 -1.38
N SER A 88 -4.93 -17.09 -0.32
CA SER A 88 -6.36 -16.72 -0.22
C SER A 88 -6.58 -15.25 0.12
N LEU A 89 -5.58 -14.59 0.73
CA LEU A 89 -5.69 -13.21 1.21
C LEU A 89 -6.00 -12.24 0.05
N PRO A 90 -6.80 -11.20 0.28
CA PRO A 90 -7.13 -10.20 -0.72
C PRO A 90 -5.96 -9.24 -1.01
N ILE A 91 -4.72 -9.72 -1.05
CA ILE A 91 -3.52 -8.92 -1.28
C ILE A 91 -2.96 -9.26 -2.65
N ILE A 92 -2.72 -8.24 -3.47
CA ILE A 92 -2.03 -8.38 -4.76
C ILE A 92 -0.71 -7.64 -4.69
N ASP A 93 0.39 -8.33 -4.98
CA ASP A 93 1.66 -7.69 -5.28
C ASP A 93 1.69 -7.34 -6.77
N SER A 94 1.73 -6.04 -7.07
CA SER A 94 1.86 -5.49 -8.41
C SER A 94 3.10 -4.63 -8.56
N ALA A 95 4.17 -4.92 -7.81
CA ALA A 95 5.41 -4.16 -7.87
C ALA A 95 6.03 -4.11 -9.28
N GLN A 96 5.68 -5.01 -10.23
CA GLN A 96 6.18 -4.99 -11.60
C GLN A 96 5.18 -4.48 -12.65
N ARG A 97 3.94 -4.17 -12.24
CA ARG A 97 2.88 -3.73 -13.16
C ARG A 97 2.28 -2.41 -12.68
N PHE A 98 2.20 -1.46 -13.62
CA PHE A 98 1.52 -0.18 -13.46
C PHE A 98 0.86 0.19 -14.78
N GLY A 99 -0.43 0.49 -14.78
CA GLY A 99 -1.20 0.78 -15.99
C GLY A 99 -2.63 1.20 -15.68
N SER A 100 -3.36 1.64 -16.71
CA SER A 100 -4.74 2.09 -16.54
C SER A 100 -5.67 0.91 -16.24
N GLN A 101 -6.68 1.14 -15.39
CA GLN A 101 -7.75 0.18 -15.09
C GLN A 101 -7.22 -1.22 -14.71
N MET A 102 -6.08 -1.28 -14.01
CA MET A 102 -5.44 -2.53 -13.60
C MET A 102 -5.86 -3.03 -12.22
N TYR A 103 -6.57 -2.20 -11.44
CA TYR A 103 -7.04 -2.55 -10.11
C TYR A 103 -7.99 -3.74 -10.16
N VAL A 104 -7.97 -4.56 -9.10
CA VAL A 104 -8.85 -5.72 -8.95
C VAL A 104 -9.75 -5.46 -7.74
N ASP A 105 -11.06 -5.46 -7.97
CA ASP A 105 -12.07 -5.17 -6.94
C ASP A 105 -11.94 -6.05 -5.69
N GLY A 106 -12.23 -5.46 -4.54
CA GLY A 106 -12.14 -6.12 -3.24
C GLY A 106 -10.73 -6.52 -2.80
N THR A 107 -9.67 -5.91 -3.34
CA THR A 107 -8.27 -6.21 -2.98
C THR A 107 -7.52 -5.05 -2.36
N PHE A 108 -6.41 -5.39 -1.70
CA PHE A 108 -5.33 -4.50 -1.30
C PHE A 108 -4.21 -4.63 -2.34
N TYR A 109 -4.28 -3.77 -3.34
CA TYR A 109 -3.44 -3.85 -4.53
C TYR A 109 -2.19 -2.99 -4.32
N CYS A 110 -1.04 -3.65 -4.11
CA CYS A 110 0.20 -3.00 -3.68
C CYS A 110 1.07 -2.60 -4.88
N LEU A 111 1.36 -1.30 -4.98
CA LEU A 111 2.19 -0.70 -6.01
C LEU A 111 3.59 -0.36 -5.49
N SER A 112 4.57 -0.41 -6.40
CA SER A 112 5.93 0.07 -6.14
C SER A 112 6.27 1.24 -7.04
N PHE A 113 6.80 2.30 -6.41
CA PHE A 113 7.38 3.46 -7.08
C PHE A 113 8.88 3.59 -6.80
N ASN A 114 9.54 2.45 -6.60
CA ASN A 114 11.00 2.42 -6.50
C ASN A 114 11.64 2.93 -7.80
N PHE A 115 12.88 3.40 -7.71
CA PHE A 115 13.68 3.95 -8.81
C PHE A 115 13.58 3.20 -10.16
N LYS A 116 13.50 1.86 -10.14
CA LYS A 116 13.46 1.02 -11.36
C LYS A 116 12.04 0.71 -11.87
N LYS A 117 11.00 1.30 -11.30
CA LYS A 117 9.59 1.00 -11.63
C LYS A 117 9.07 1.93 -12.71
N ILE A 118 8.00 1.49 -13.38
CA ILE A 118 7.35 2.20 -14.51
C ILE A 118 7.09 3.66 -14.12
N LEU A 119 6.38 3.87 -13.01
CA LEU A 119 6.31 5.16 -12.34
C LEU A 119 7.28 5.14 -11.16
N SER A 120 8.27 6.03 -11.17
CA SER A 120 9.29 6.12 -10.13
C SER A 120 9.13 7.39 -9.31
N THR A 121 9.27 7.26 -7.98
CA THR A 121 9.45 8.37 -7.04
C THR A 121 10.77 8.22 -6.28
N GLY A 122 11.76 7.51 -6.87
CA GLY A 122 13.00 7.10 -6.21
C GLY A 122 12.78 5.99 -5.16
N LYS A 123 11.98 6.29 -4.14
CA LYS A 123 11.43 5.35 -3.15
C LYS A 123 9.94 5.68 -2.97
N GLY A 124 9.07 4.67 -2.96
CA GLY A 124 7.65 4.86 -2.78
C GLY A 124 6.83 3.60 -3.02
N GLY A 125 5.58 3.64 -2.59
CA GLY A 125 4.57 2.65 -2.88
C GLY A 125 3.17 3.20 -2.66
N MET A 126 2.18 2.37 -2.92
CA MET A 126 0.77 2.70 -2.66
C MET A 126 -0.03 1.43 -2.42
N ILE A 127 -1.04 1.52 -1.55
CA ILE A 127 -2.11 0.52 -1.47
C ILE A 127 -3.30 1.10 -2.21
N LEU A 128 -3.85 0.38 -3.18
CA LEU A 128 -5.15 0.70 -3.77
C LEU A 128 -6.23 -0.20 -3.18
N THR A 129 -7.41 0.37 -2.96
CA THR A 129 -8.57 -0.38 -2.48
C THR A 129 -9.89 0.32 -2.83
N ASP A 130 -10.99 -0.41 -2.77
CA ASP A 130 -12.36 0.07 -2.87
C ASP A 130 -13.11 0.02 -1.52
N ASN A 131 -12.45 -0.49 -0.47
CA ASN A 131 -13.00 -0.59 0.88
C ASN A 131 -12.67 0.66 1.70
N LYS A 132 -13.71 1.41 2.09
CA LYS A 132 -13.56 2.65 2.85
C LYS A 132 -12.99 2.42 4.26
N ASP A 133 -13.41 1.38 4.95
CA ASP A 133 -12.92 1.09 6.31
C ASP A 133 -11.42 0.74 6.30
N ALA A 134 -11.01 -0.03 5.29
CA ALA A 134 -9.59 -0.33 5.05
C ALA A 134 -8.79 0.93 4.70
N TYR A 135 -9.32 1.79 3.82
CA TYR A 135 -8.70 3.08 3.48
C TYR A 135 -8.43 3.92 4.72
N GLU A 136 -9.44 4.13 5.57
CA GLU A 136 -9.31 4.90 6.80
C GLU A 136 -8.31 4.26 7.75
N TRP A 137 -8.33 2.93 7.89
CA TRP A 137 -7.36 2.22 8.71
C TRP A 137 -5.92 2.40 8.19
N PHE A 138 -5.68 2.20 6.90
CA PHE A 138 -4.34 2.35 6.32
C PHE A 138 -3.81 3.78 6.45
N LYS A 139 -4.66 4.81 6.30
CA LYS A 139 -4.25 6.21 6.49
C LYS A 139 -3.78 6.50 7.91
N ARG A 140 -4.45 5.93 8.93
CA ARG A 140 -4.00 6.06 10.32
C ARG A 140 -2.73 5.26 10.58
N MET A 141 -2.69 4.01 10.11
CA MET A 141 -1.61 3.08 10.43
C MET A 141 -0.28 3.43 9.77
N ARG A 142 -0.28 4.10 8.61
CA ARG A 142 0.97 4.63 8.01
C ARG A 142 1.53 5.86 8.74
N TYR A 143 0.75 6.46 9.64
CA TYR A 143 1.06 7.71 10.33
C TYR A 143 0.92 7.56 11.84
N ASP A 144 1.64 6.57 12.39
CA ASP A 144 1.77 6.35 13.84
C ASP A 144 0.43 6.07 14.56
N GLY A 145 -0.61 5.64 13.83
CA GLY A 145 -1.95 5.36 14.37
C GLY A 145 -2.82 6.60 14.52
N ARG A 146 -2.36 7.75 14.02
CA ARG A 146 -3.01 9.03 14.23
C ARG A 146 -4.13 9.27 13.22
N PRO A 147 -5.27 9.84 13.65
CA PRO A 147 -6.39 10.16 12.76
C PRO A 147 -6.12 11.37 11.84
N SER A 148 -5.14 12.21 12.17
CA SER A 148 -4.74 13.35 11.34
C SER A 148 -3.22 13.54 11.38
N ILE A 149 -2.70 14.14 10.30
CA ILE A 149 -1.32 14.63 10.22
C ILE A 149 -1.14 15.99 10.92
N TYR A 150 -2.24 16.70 11.18
CA TYR A 150 -2.22 18.00 11.84
C TYR A 150 -2.46 17.85 13.33
N TYR A 151 -1.52 18.35 14.13
CA TYR A 151 -1.60 18.25 15.59
C TYR A 151 -2.85 18.94 16.16
N ASN A 152 -3.29 20.05 15.56
CA ASN A 152 -4.47 20.78 16.02
C ASN A 152 -5.76 19.95 15.91
N ASP A 153 -5.86 19.09 14.89
CA ASP A 153 -7.01 18.18 14.71
C ASP A 153 -7.04 17.09 15.79
N MET A 154 -5.90 16.86 16.46
CA MET A 154 -5.73 15.81 17.45
C MET A 154 -5.82 16.30 18.90
N MET A 155 -5.96 17.61 19.15
CA MET A 155 -5.94 18.16 20.53
C MET A 155 -6.92 17.49 21.48
N HIS A 156 -8.01 16.94 20.95
CA HIS A 156 -9.05 16.25 21.72
C HIS A 156 -9.34 14.83 21.22
N ILE A 157 -8.48 14.26 20.37
CA ILE A 157 -8.68 12.93 19.79
C ILE A 157 -7.55 12.00 20.27
N PRO A 158 -7.86 10.97 21.09
CA PRO A 158 -6.85 10.03 21.53
C PRO A 158 -6.37 9.13 20.38
N VAL A 159 -5.09 8.78 20.41
CA VAL A 159 -4.51 7.74 19.54
C VAL A 159 -4.78 6.39 20.20
N ASN A 160 -5.65 5.58 19.58
CA ASN A 160 -6.09 4.29 20.13
C ASN A 160 -5.40 3.08 19.48
N GLU A 161 -4.59 3.32 18.43
CA GLU A 161 -3.93 2.27 17.64
C GLU A 161 -2.42 2.55 17.61
N ILE A 162 -1.60 1.49 17.66
CA ILE A 162 -0.14 1.61 17.49
C ILE A 162 0.18 1.43 16.01
N GLY A 163 0.35 2.54 15.31
CA GLY A 163 0.73 2.54 13.90
C GLY A 163 2.24 2.56 13.66
N TYR A 164 2.59 2.95 12.45
CA TYR A 164 3.96 2.94 11.94
C TYR A 164 4.27 4.27 11.25
N HIS A 165 5.55 4.58 11.13
CA HIS A 165 6.03 5.77 10.42
C HIS A 165 6.37 5.41 8.97
N MET A 166 5.36 5.31 8.11
CA MET A 166 5.48 4.76 6.76
C MET A 166 4.91 5.68 5.67
N TYR A 167 4.57 6.93 5.96
CA TYR A 167 3.97 7.82 4.97
C TYR A 167 4.91 8.19 3.82
N MET A 168 4.34 8.48 2.66
CA MET A 168 5.03 9.14 1.55
C MET A 168 5.18 10.64 1.86
N THR A 169 6.35 11.22 1.55
CA THR A 169 6.55 12.65 1.75
C THR A 169 5.93 13.50 0.63
N PRO A 170 5.59 14.78 0.90
CA PRO A 170 5.11 15.70 -0.13
C PRO A 170 6.02 15.82 -1.36
N GLU A 171 7.34 15.80 -1.17
CA GLU A 171 8.33 15.91 -2.24
C GLU A 171 8.29 14.70 -3.17
N GLN A 172 8.15 13.50 -2.60
CA GLN A 172 7.99 12.26 -3.36
C GLN A 172 6.67 12.27 -4.15
N ALA A 173 5.59 12.78 -3.56
CA ALA A 173 4.30 12.90 -4.23
C ALA A 173 4.36 13.87 -5.42
N VAL A 174 5.01 15.03 -5.27
CA VAL A 174 5.21 16.00 -6.37
C VAL A 174 6.00 15.36 -7.51
N MET A 175 7.10 14.68 -7.21
CA MET A 175 7.88 13.95 -8.21
C MET A 175 7.04 12.86 -8.90
N GLY A 176 6.21 12.14 -8.15
CA GLY A 176 5.30 11.12 -8.69
C GLY A 176 4.28 11.69 -9.65
N ILE A 177 3.66 12.82 -9.31
CA ILE A 177 2.72 13.53 -10.20
C ILE A 177 3.44 13.98 -11.48
N GLN A 178 4.62 14.59 -11.37
CA GLN A 178 5.39 15.04 -12.53
C GLN A 178 5.76 13.88 -13.45
N ASN A 179 6.31 12.80 -12.89
CA ASN A 179 6.73 11.64 -13.66
C ASN A 179 5.54 10.92 -14.31
N PHE A 180 4.37 10.91 -13.66
CA PHE A 180 3.15 10.33 -14.23
C PHE A 180 2.74 10.98 -15.55
N TYR A 181 2.81 12.32 -15.64
CA TYR A 181 2.47 13.04 -16.87
C TYR A 181 3.52 12.94 -17.98
N THR A 182 4.62 12.21 -17.72
CA THR A 182 5.67 11.90 -18.70
C THR A 182 5.72 10.43 -19.13
N LEU A 183 4.82 9.59 -18.59
CA LEU A 183 4.65 8.18 -18.99
C LEU A 183 4.03 8.07 -20.39
#